data_AF-A0A2V8NM32-F1
#
_entry.id   AF-A0A2V8NM32-F1
#
_cell.length_a   1.000
_cell.length_b   1.000
_cell.length_c   1.000
_cell.angle_alpha   90.00
_cell.angle_beta   90.00
_cell.angle_gamma   90.00
#
_symmetry.space_group_name_H-M   'P 1'
#
loop_
_entity.id
_entity.type
_entity.pdbx_description
1 polymer ?
#
loop_
_entity_poly.entity_id
_entity_poly.type
_entity_poly.pdbx_seq_one_letter_code
_entity_poly.pdbx_strand_id
1 'polypeptide(L)'
;MGIRPRILLILILLGVSPALALSLFNYLSGARVIETELREVAQHDARAVASDVEKRLREREDVFATLARSTALRSLVQSQGEQQSSMGLPGDLQAEVKAFLLSSPKYTVAIACLNKSGQPLFRAELSKDADNVSVRFQAQDFLPDSVKANERVWTVADSTPLRSALKRESYGASLRYTIPVFTEQESAYTPRGALIVDINLDALLNDAEAVADAQSNSDSLRRSVIILDHDDNILFHTNSALRYQVAVSALPSSFKTIAGAMKRGETGWQFYDSTDGNKRLAAYQPIAPLDISVAVENNYSEAVRNLRFVGWLEAGVTGLLGLLMITLVWLILRRTEQGIERITEGAAAIAKGRLDERIEVKSSDETHGLADAFMLRTSCAPW
;
A
#
# COMPACT_ATOMS: atom_id res chain seq x y z
N MET A 1 -51.74 -26.35 10.06
CA MET A 1 -50.73 -25.62 10.88
C MET A 1 -51.48 -24.73 11.86
N GLY A 2 -51.21 -24.87 13.16
CA GLY A 2 -51.85 -24.03 14.18
C GLY A 2 -51.51 -22.54 14.04
N ILE A 3 -52.22 -21.68 14.77
CA ILE A 3 -52.00 -20.21 14.74
C ILE A 3 -50.61 -19.84 15.28
N ARG A 4 -50.07 -20.60 16.24
CA ARG A 4 -48.75 -20.38 16.86
C ARG A 4 -47.57 -20.33 15.88
N PRO A 5 -47.33 -21.35 15.02
CA PRO A 5 -46.24 -21.29 14.06
C PRO A 5 -46.40 -20.14 13.07
N ARG A 6 -47.63 -19.71 12.75
CA ARG A 6 -47.86 -18.56 11.85
C ARG A 6 -47.43 -17.24 12.47
N ILE A 7 -47.78 -16.99 13.75
CA ILE A 7 -47.38 -15.77 14.45
C ILE A 7 -45.84 -15.71 14.61
N LEU A 8 -45.20 -16.81 14.96
CA LEU A 8 -43.73 -16.89 15.05
C LEU A 8 -43.07 -16.63 13.69
N LEU A 9 -43.62 -17.19 12.61
CA LEU A 9 -43.11 -16.96 11.26
C LEU A 9 -43.19 -15.49 10.88
N ILE A 10 -44.31 -14.82 11.17
CA ILE A 10 -44.49 -13.39 10.89
C ILE A 10 -43.48 -12.56 11.69
N LEU A 11 -43.27 -12.86 12.97
CA LEU A 11 -42.33 -12.10 13.82
C LEU A 11 -40.88 -12.23 13.31
N ILE A 12 -40.46 -13.44 12.92
CA ILE A 12 -39.12 -13.67 12.36
C ILE A 12 -38.97 -12.95 11.01
N LEU A 13 -39.97 -13.09 10.14
CA LEU A 13 -39.95 -12.52 8.80
C LEU A 13 -39.97 -10.99 8.80
N LEU A 14 -40.73 -10.37 9.71
CA LEU A 14 -40.93 -8.92 9.74
C LEU A 14 -40.01 -8.19 10.72
N GLY A 15 -39.49 -8.88 11.75
CA GLY A 15 -38.64 -8.29 12.79
C GLY A 15 -37.15 -8.62 12.60
N VAL A 16 -36.81 -9.91 12.67
CA VAL A 16 -35.41 -10.35 12.71
C VAL A 16 -34.77 -10.27 11.33
N SER A 17 -35.48 -10.68 10.28
CA SER A 17 -34.92 -10.71 8.92
C SER A 17 -34.52 -9.32 8.41
N PRO A 18 -35.33 -8.24 8.53
CA PRO A 18 -34.92 -6.92 8.08
C PRO A 18 -33.75 -6.34 8.88
N ALA A 19 -33.69 -6.61 10.19
CA ALA A 19 -32.59 -6.16 11.05
C ALA A 19 -31.26 -6.83 10.66
N LEU A 20 -31.27 -8.15 10.43
CA LEU A 20 -30.09 -8.86 9.93
C LEU A 20 -29.68 -8.40 8.52
N ALA A 21 -30.65 -8.16 7.64
CA ALA A 21 -30.39 -7.63 6.31
C ALA A 21 -29.75 -6.24 6.37
N LEU A 22 -30.22 -5.37 7.27
CA LEU A 22 -29.65 -4.03 7.48
C LEU A 22 -28.23 -4.12 8.05
N SER A 23 -27.98 -4.99 9.04
CA SER A 23 -26.64 -5.20 9.59
C SER A 23 -25.66 -5.74 8.53
N LEU A 24 -26.09 -6.70 7.71
CA LEU A 24 -25.28 -7.20 6.60
C LEU A 24 -25.01 -6.09 5.57
N PHE A 25 -26.02 -5.29 5.23
CA PHE A 25 -25.87 -4.17 4.31
C PHE A 25 -24.90 -3.11 4.85
N ASN A 26 -24.97 -2.78 6.13
CA ASN A 26 -24.06 -1.85 6.81
C ASN A 26 -22.62 -2.39 6.78
N TYR A 27 -22.43 -3.67 7.08
CA TYR A 27 -21.12 -4.32 7.00
C TYR A 27 -20.52 -4.27 5.59
N LEU A 28 -21.32 -4.64 4.57
CA LEU A 28 -20.88 -4.61 3.17
C LEU A 28 -20.56 -3.18 2.70
N SER A 29 -21.35 -2.20 3.14
CA SER A 29 -21.13 -0.79 2.83
C SER A 29 -19.85 -0.28 3.49
N GLY A 30 -19.64 -0.59 4.78
CA GLY A 30 -18.42 -0.24 5.50
C GLY A 30 -17.16 -0.86 4.89
N ALA A 31 -17.23 -2.13 4.47
CA ALA A 31 -16.10 -2.81 3.83
C ALA A 31 -15.72 -2.17 2.49
N ARG A 32 -16.70 -1.70 1.71
CA ARG A 32 -16.47 -0.97 0.45
C ARG A 32 -15.87 0.41 0.67
N VAL A 33 -16.28 1.12 1.72
CA VAL A 33 -15.71 2.42 2.10
C VAL A 33 -14.23 2.24 2.46
N ILE A 34 -13.91 1.27 3.34
CA ILE A 34 -12.52 0.96 3.72
C ILE A 34 -11.70 0.55 2.49
N GLU A 35 -12.24 -0.27 1.60
CA GLU A 35 -11.55 -0.65 0.35
C GLU A 35 -11.21 0.57 -0.52
N THR A 36 -12.16 1.50 -0.65
CA THR A 36 -11.99 2.70 -1.47
C THR A 36 -10.93 3.61 -0.86
N GLU A 37 -10.99 3.83 0.46
CA GLU A 37 -10.00 4.62 1.20
C GLU A 37 -8.60 3.99 1.12
N LEU A 38 -8.47 2.68 1.36
CA LEU A 38 -7.19 1.98 1.25
C LEU A 38 -6.59 2.08 -0.15
N ARG A 39 -7.44 2.00 -1.17
CA ARG A 39 -7.03 2.14 -2.57
C ARG A 39 -6.52 3.54 -2.85
N GLU A 40 -7.28 4.57 -2.45
CA GLU A 40 -6.88 5.96 -2.64
C GLU A 40 -5.57 6.27 -1.92
N VAL A 41 -5.42 5.83 -0.67
CA VAL A 41 -4.19 5.97 0.12
C VAL A 41 -3.03 5.24 -0.55
N ALA A 42 -3.18 3.96 -0.89
CA ALA A 42 -2.10 3.19 -1.52
C ALA A 42 -1.67 3.80 -2.88
N GLN A 43 -2.62 4.27 -3.68
CA GLN A 43 -2.32 4.93 -4.95
C GLN A 43 -1.64 6.28 -4.75
N HIS A 44 -2.08 7.05 -3.75
CA HIS A 44 -1.43 8.31 -3.38
C HIS A 44 0.01 8.06 -2.95
N ASP A 45 0.24 7.09 -2.06
CA ASP A 45 1.56 6.71 -1.57
C ASP A 45 2.47 6.22 -2.71
N ALA A 46 1.98 5.34 -3.59
CA ALA A 46 2.75 4.84 -4.73
C ALA A 46 3.18 5.98 -5.67
N ARG A 47 2.29 6.94 -5.92
CA ARG A 47 2.62 8.16 -6.68
C ARG A 47 3.59 9.07 -5.95
N ALA A 48 3.43 9.24 -4.64
CA ALA A 48 4.32 10.05 -3.83
C ALA A 48 5.75 9.50 -3.85
N VAL A 49 5.90 8.18 -3.65
CA VAL A 49 7.20 7.49 -3.72
C VAL A 49 7.81 7.61 -5.11
N ALA A 50 7.04 7.33 -6.17
CA ALA A 50 7.52 7.46 -7.55
C ALA A 50 7.98 8.90 -7.84
N SER A 51 7.16 9.90 -7.49
CA SER A 51 7.48 11.31 -7.70
C SER A 51 8.70 11.76 -6.89
N ASP A 52 8.88 11.27 -5.66
CA ASP A 52 10.03 11.62 -4.82
C ASP A 52 11.33 11.05 -5.42
N VAL A 53 11.31 9.79 -5.85
CA VAL A 53 12.44 9.17 -6.56
C VAL A 53 12.78 9.96 -7.82
N GLU A 54 11.80 10.26 -8.67
CA GLU A 54 12.03 11.04 -9.90
C GLU A 54 12.56 12.46 -9.62
N LYS A 55 12.04 13.11 -8.59
CA LYS A 55 12.50 14.45 -8.18
C LYS A 55 13.96 14.39 -7.75
N ARG A 56 14.32 13.45 -6.87
CA ARG A 56 15.71 13.27 -6.41
C ARG A 56 16.65 12.95 -7.56
N LEU A 57 16.26 12.09 -8.50
CA LEU A 57 17.08 11.78 -9.67
C LEU A 57 17.33 13.03 -10.54
N ARG A 58 16.29 13.84 -10.78
CA ARG A 58 16.41 15.11 -11.51
C ARG A 58 17.33 16.11 -10.80
N GLU A 59 17.16 16.30 -9.50
CA GLU A 59 18.03 17.18 -8.70
C GLU A 59 19.50 16.75 -8.79
N ARG A 60 19.76 15.42 -8.81
CA ARG A 60 21.11 14.87 -8.97
C ARG A 60 21.67 15.09 -10.37
N GLU A 61 20.85 14.91 -11.39
CA GLU A 61 21.21 15.16 -12.78
C GLU A 61 21.65 16.61 -13.03
N ASP A 62 20.93 17.58 -12.46
CA ASP A 62 21.29 19.00 -12.54
C ASP A 62 22.65 19.28 -11.88
N VAL A 63 22.90 18.63 -10.75
CA VAL A 63 24.16 18.71 -10.01
C VAL A 63 25.30 18.06 -10.81
N PHE A 64 25.07 16.93 -11.47
CA PHE A 64 26.06 16.29 -12.36
C PHE A 64 26.35 17.12 -13.61
N ALA A 65 25.32 17.71 -14.22
CA ALA A 65 25.47 18.60 -15.36
C ALA A 65 26.22 19.88 -14.99
N THR A 66 26.12 20.35 -13.74
CA THR A 66 26.89 21.48 -13.24
C THR A 66 28.37 21.10 -13.08
N LEU A 67 28.67 19.94 -12.49
CA LEU A 67 30.04 19.43 -12.37
C LEU A 67 30.69 19.20 -13.75
N ALA A 68 29.94 18.67 -14.72
CA ALA A 68 30.41 18.48 -16.10
C ALA A 68 30.77 19.80 -16.82
N ARG A 69 30.21 20.92 -16.36
CA ARG A 69 30.46 22.27 -16.88
C ARG A 69 31.55 23.02 -16.12
N SER A 70 32.17 22.42 -15.11
CA SER A 70 33.19 23.10 -14.32
C SER A 70 34.43 23.44 -15.15
N THR A 71 35.01 24.61 -14.89
CA THR A 71 36.18 25.09 -15.63
C THR A 71 37.38 24.16 -15.44
N ALA A 72 37.54 23.58 -14.24
CA ALA A 72 38.63 22.66 -13.92
C ALA A 72 38.51 21.34 -14.69
N LEU A 73 37.29 20.83 -14.89
CA LEU A 73 37.08 19.61 -15.67
C LEU A 73 37.30 19.86 -17.17
N ARG A 74 36.81 21.00 -17.68
CA ARG A 74 36.99 21.39 -19.08
C ARG A 74 38.46 21.61 -19.45
N SER A 75 39.23 22.28 -18.58
CA SER A 75 40.66 22.50 -18.82
C SER A 75 41.45 21.18 -18.80
N LEU A 76 41.09 20.22 -17.93
CA LEU A 76 41.69 18.89 -17.94
C LEU A 76 41.43 18.16 -19.27
N VAL A 77 40.18 18.14 -19.73
CA VAL A 77 39.82 17.47 -21.00
C VAL A 77 40.48 18.17 -22.20
N GLN A 78 40.64 19.48 -22.16
CA GLN A 78 41.29 20.26 -23.22
C GLN A 78 42.80 20.00 -23.30
N SER A 79 43.51 20.03 -22.16
CA SER A 79 44.98 19.85 -22.09
C SER A 79 45.45 18.45 -22.49
N GLN A 80 44.65 17.42 -22.22
CA GLN A 80 44.96 16.03 -22.62
C GLN A 80 44.84 15.79 -24.13
N GLY A 81 44.21 16.71 -24.88
CA GLY A 81 44.21 16.68 -26.34
C GLY A 81 45.57 17.02 -26.95
N GLU A 82 46.47 17.65 -26.19
CA GLU A 82 47.69 18.28 -26.73
C GLU A 82 49.00 17.60 -26.28
N GLN A 83 49.07 16.98 -25.10
CA GLN A 83 50.29 16.30 -24.63
C GLN A 83 50.01 15.04 -23.80
N GLN A 84 50.56 13.91 -24.27
CA GLN A 84 50.53 12.62 -23.57
C GLN A 84 51.38 12.66 -22.29
N SER A 85 50.70 12.39 -21.17
CA SER A 85 51.19 11.52 -20.09
C SER A 85 52.33 12.04 -19.19
N SER A 86 51.94 12.55 -18.01
CA SER A 86 52.54 12.21 -16.69
C SER A 86 52.23 13.27 -15.62
N MET A 87 51.60 14.39 -15.98
CA MET A 87 51.25 15.42 -15.01
C MET A 87 50.07 14.95 -14.16
N GLY A 88 50.24 14.93 -12.84
CA GLY A 88 49.21 14.54 -11.89
C GLY A 88 47.94 15.38 -12.00
N LEU A 89 46.84 14.92 -11.38
CA LEU A 89 45.58 15.66 -11.34
C LEU A 89 45.78 17.10 -10.84
N PRO A 90 45.22 18.11 -11.53
CA PRO A 90 45.23 19.49 -11.02
C PRO A 90 44.61 19.55 -9.62
N GLY A 91 45.27 20.27 -8.70
CA GLY A 91 44.83 20.37 -7.30
C GLY A 91 43.43 20.96 -7.15
N ASP A 92 43.07 21.93 -7.99
CA ASP A 92 41.76 22.58 -7.98
C ASP A 92 40.63 21.60 -8.35
N LEU A 93 40.86 20.76 -9.38
CA LEU A 93 39.90 19.72 -9.77
C LEU A 93 39.77 18.66 -8.68
N GLN A 94 40.88 18.26 -8.07
CA GLN A 94 40.87 17.31 -6.97
C GLN A 94 40.06 17.83 -5.78
N ALA A 95 40.22 19.11 -5.43
CA ALA A 95 39.46 19.76 -4.38
C ALA A 95 37.96 19.84 -4.71
N GLU A 96 37.60 20.21 -5.95
CA GLU A 96 36.21 20.29 -6.42
C GLU A 96 35.51 18.92 -6.39
N VAL A 97 36.11 17.90 -7.00
CA VAL A 97 35.55 16.53 -7.03
C VAL A 97 35.47 15.94 -5.61
N LYS A 98 36.46 16.22 -4.76
CA LYS A 98 36.42 15.79 -3.36
C LYS A 98 35.27 16.45 -2.61
N ALA A 99 35.11 17.77 -2.73
CA ALA A 99 34.00 18.49 -2.12
C ALA A 99 32.65 17.96 -2.62
N PHE A 100 32.56 17.66 -3.91
CA PHE A 100 31.36 17.06 -4.51
C PHE A 100 31.01 15.71 -3.88
N LEU A 101 31.95 14.76 -3.84
CA LEU A 101 31.72 13.43 -3.28
C LEU A 101 31.35 13.49 -1.79
N LEU A 102 31.99 14.38 -1.03
CA LEU A 102 31.73 14.57 0.39
C LEU A 102 30.43 15.34 0.68
N SER A 103 29.88 16.08 -0.29
CA SER A 103 28.59 16.75 -0.14
C SER A 103 27.41 15.79 -0.14
N SER A 104 27.59 14.58 -0.70
CA SER A 104 26.53 13.57 -0.82
C SER A 104 27.08 12.15 -0.74
N PRO A 105 27.74 11.80 0.37
CA PRO A 105 28.49 10.55 0.51
C PRO A 105 27.60 9.32 0.54
N LYS A 106 26.29 9.51 0.75
CA LYS A 106 25.29 8.46 0.77
C LYS A 106 24.92 7.96 -0.64
N TYR A 107 24.90 8.84 -1.63
CA TYR A 107 24.33 8.55 -2.94
C TYR A 107 25.38 8.42 -4.04
N THR A 108 26.48 9.17 -3.98
CA THR A 108 27.51 9.11 -5.02
C THR A 108 28.62 8.18 -4.59
N VAL A 109 28.89 7.12 -5.35
CA VAL A 109 29.94 6.14 -5.00
C VAL A 109 31.27 6.50 -5.66
N ALA A 110 31.22 6.81 -6.95
CA ALA A 110 32.41 7.12 -7.73
C ALA A 110 32.11 8.14 -8.83
N ILE A 111 33.15 8.89 -9.21
CA ILE A 111 33.17 9.77 -10.35
C ILE A 111 34.38 9.41 -11.20
N ALA A 112 34.21 9.32 -12.50
CA ALA A 112 35.33 9.18 -13.43
C ALA A 112 35.20 10.16 -14.58
N CYS A 113 36.31 10.52 -15.19
CA CYS A 113 36.31 11.31 -16.41
C CYS A 113 37.06 10.56 -17.51
N LEU A 114 36.45 10.51 -18.69
CA LEU A 114 37.03 9.95 -19.90
C LEU A 114 37.37 11.07 -20.88
N ASN A 115 38.44 10.90 -21.65
CA ASN A 115 38.74 11.73 -22.81
C ASN A 115 37.91 11.31 -24.03
N LYS A 116 38.06 12.02 -25.15
CA LYS A 116 37.36 11.75 -26.43
C LYS A 116 37.58 10.33 -26.97
N SER A 117 38.71 9.69 -26.68
CA SER A 117 38.99 8.31 -27.10
C SER A 117 38.40 7.26 -26.15
N GLY A 118 37.66 7.69 -25.12
CA GLY A 118 37.09 6.81 -24.09
C GLY A 118 38.10 6.33 -23.05
N GLN A 119 39.32 6.86 -23.05
CA GLN A 119 40.33 6.50 -22.07
C GLN A 119 40.14 7.28 -20.76
N PRO A 120 40.25 6.62 -19.60
CA PRO A 120 40.07 7.27 -18.31
C PRO A 120 41.21 8.24 -18.00
N LEU A 121 40.83 9.48 -17.69
CA LEU A 121 41.73 10.54 -17.22
C LEU A 121 41.91 10.46 -15.70
N PHE A 122 40.81 10.23 -14.98
CA PHE A 122 40.83 9.99 -13.54
C PHE A 122 39.58 9.23 -13.09
N ARG A 123 39.68 8.66 -11.90
CA ARG A 123 38.56 8.15 -11.11
C ARG A 123 38.73 8.58 -9.65
N ALA A 124 37.65 9.01 -9.04
CA ALA A 124 37.56 9.37 -7.64
C ALA A 124 36.46 8.51 -7.00
N GLU A 125 36.79 7.82 -5.92
CA GLU A 125 35.89 6.86 -5.28
C GLU A 125 35.78 7.19 -3.79
N LEU A 126 34.58 7.07 -3.22
CA LEU A 126 34.42 7.13 -1.77
C LEU A 126 34.92 5.83 -1.14
N SER A 127 35.87 5.99 -0.23
CA SER A 127 36.35 4.91 0.64
C SER A 127 35.84 5.17 2.05
N LYS A 128 35.06 4.23 2.57
CA LYS A 128 34.59 4.24 3.96
C LYS A 128 35.50 3.33 4.78
N ASP A 129 36.34 3.93 5.63
CA ASP A 129 37.25 3.19 6.51
C ASP A 129 36.89 3.46 7.97
N ALA A 130 36.49 2.39 8.68
CA ALA A 130 35.99 2.33 10.07
C ALA A 130 34.95 3.42 10.47
N ASP A 131 35.34 4.69 10.53
CA ASP A 131 34.51 5.85 10.89
C ASP A 131 34.79 7.10 10.03
N ASN A 132 35.73 7.05 9.07
CA ASN A 132 36.10 8.18 8.24
C ASN A 132 35.72 7.95 6.77
N VAL A 133 35.07 8.96 6.18
CA VAL A 133 34.76 8.98 4.75
C VAL A 133 35.87 9.76 4.05
N SER A 134 36.66 9.06 3.23
CA SER A 134 37.74 9.65 2.46
C SER A 134 37.50 9.45 0.96
N VAL A 135 38.13 10.29 0.13
CA VAL A 135 38.07 10.17 -1.33
C VAL A 135 39.41 9.64 -1.81
N ARG A 136 39.39 8.49 -2.48
CA ARG A 136 40.55 7.91 -3.15
C ARG A 136 40.56 8.35 -4.61
N PHE A 137 41.66 8.94 -5.06
CA PHE A 137 41.86 9.30 -6.46
C PHE A 137 42.78 8.27 -7.14
N GLN A 138 42.42 7.88 -8.34
CA GLN A 138 43.16 7.00 -9.22
C GLN A 138 43.30 7.67 -10.58
N ALA A 139 44.54 7.85 -11.04
CA ALA A 139 44.86 8.44 -12.35
C ALA A 139 45.50 7.42 -13.31
N GLN A 140 45.83 6.21 -12.83
CA GLN A 140 46.54 5.17 -13.55
C GLN A 140 46.00 3.78 -13.13
N ASP A 141 46.35 2.73 -13.88
CA ASP A 141 46.00 1.33 -13.57
C ASP A 141 44.49 1.05 -13.48
N PHE A 142 43.71 1.66 -14.38
CA PHE A 142 42.28 1.42 -14.46
C PHE A 142 41.99 -0.01 -14.95
N LEU A 143 41.07 -0.69 -14.28
CA LEU A 143 40.55 -1.96 -14.78
C LEU A 143 39.72 -1.69 -16.05
N PRO A 144 39.93 -2.41 -17.17
CA PRO A 144 39.30 -2.13 -18.46
C PRO A 144 37.75 -2.03 -18.43
N ASP A 145 37.11 -2.72 -17.49
CA ASP A 145 35.65 -2.74 -17.36
C ASP A 145 35.09 -1.78 -16.30
N SER A 146 35.96 -1.16 -15.49
CA SER A 146 35.53 -0.33 -14.36
C SER A 146 34.91 1.00 -14.79
N VAL A 147 35.40 1.57 -15.90
CA VAL A 147 34.99 2.89 -16.40
C VAL A 147 34.66 2.78 -17.90
N LYS A 148 33.38 2.55 -18.19
CA LYS A 148 32.84 2.56 -19.56
C LYS A 148 31.72 3.58 -19.65
N ALA A 149 31.83 4.50 -20.59
CA ALA A 149 30.79 5.47 -20.92
C ALA A 149 29.67 4.82 -21.73
N ASN A 150 28.49 5.42 -21.69
CA ASN A 150 27.46 5.15 -22.67
C ASN A 150 27.92 5.66 -24.05
N GLU A 151 28.01 4.80 -25.06
CA GLU A 151 28.49 5.17 -26.41
C GLU A 151 27.72 6.34 -27.05
N ARG A 152 26.44 6.50 -26.68
CA ARG A 152 25.61 7.60 -27.18
C ARG A 152 26.16 8.96 -26.77
N VAL A 153 26.94 9.05 -25.68
CA VAL A 153 27.49 10.31 -25.15
C VAL A 153 28.24 11.09 -26.22
N TRP A 154 28.93 10.40 -27.13
CA TRP A 154 29.76 11.01 -28.16
C TRP A 154 28.97 11.66 -29.29
N THR A 155 27.67 11.38 -29.38
CA THR A 155 26.77 11.87 -30.44
C THR A 155 25.75 12.91 -29.94
N VAL A 156 25.67 13.13 -28.62
CA VAL A 156 24.71 14.08 -28.04
C VAL A 156 25.20 15.51 -28.24
N ALA A 157 24.29 16.39 -28.67
CA ALA A 157 24.57 17.80 -28.94
C ALA A 157 24.45 18.71 -27.71
N ASP A 158 23.92 18.20 -26.60
CA ASP A 158 23.70 18.93 -25.35
C ASP A 158 24.35 18.23 -24.15
N SER A 159 24.31 18.89 -22.99
CA SER A 159 24.84 18.34 -21.73
C SER A 159 23.87 17.39 -21.02
N THR A 160 22.93 16.77 -21.74
CA THR A 160 21.92 15.90 -21.12
C THR A 160 22.58 14.64 -20.54
N PRO A 161 22.39 14.35 -19.25
CA PRO A 161 22.90 13.13 -18.64
C PRO A 161 22.28 11.88 -19.27
N LEU A 162 23.12 10.95 -19.70
CA LEU A 162 22.69 9.66 -20.22
C LEU A 162 22.73 8.61 -19.11
N ARG A 163 21.58 7.97 -18.88
CA ARG A 163 21.47 6.85 -17.93
C ARG A 163 21.88 5.54 -18.59
N SER A 164 22.58 4.72 -17.84
CA SER A 164 22.86 3.32 -18.19
C SER A 164 21.80 2.40 -17.59
N ALA A 165 21.71 1.16 -18.10
CA ALA A 165 20.90 0.13 -17.48
C ALA A 165 21.36 -0.10 -16.02
N LEU A 166 20.39 -0.44 -15.17
CA LEU A 166 20.65 -0.77 -13.76
C LEU A 166 21.57 -1.96 -13.66
N LYS A 167 22.52 -1.90 -12.74
CA LYS A 167 23.46 -3.00 -12.45
C LYS A 167 23.47 -3.29 -10.97
N ARG A 168 23.86 -4.51 -10.63
CA ARG A 168 24.11 -4.89 -9.24
C ARG A 168 25.61 -4.91 -8.98
N GLU A 169 26.02 -4.13 -8.01
CA GLU A 169 27.40 -4.03 -7.54
C GLU A 169 27.50 -4.56 -6.09
N SER A 170 28.72 -4.62 -5.54
CA SER A 170 28.95 -5.07 -4.16
C SER A 170 28.23 -4.22 -3.10
N TYR A 171 27.93 -2.97 -3.43
CA TYR A 171 27.25 -2.02 -2.56
C TYR A 171 25.74 -1.91 -2.80
N GLY A 172 25.18 -2.69 -3.74
CA GLY A 172 23.74 -2.62 -4.03
C GLY A 172 23.37 -2.46 -5.51
N ALA A 173 22.14 -2.00 -5.76
CA ALA A 173 21.75 -1.51 -7.07
C ALA A 173 22.52 -0.22 -7.39
N SER A 174 23.14 -0.17 -8.56
CA SER A 174 23.88 0.97 -9.07
C SER A 174 23.19 1.55 -10.29
N LEU A 175 23.19 2.88 -10.38
CA LEU A 175 22.80 3.61 -11.58
C LEU A 175 23.99 4.45 -12.02
N ARG A 176 24.38 4.29 -13.29
CA ARG A 176 25.49 5.02 -13.89
C ARG A 176 24.98 6.11 -14.81
N TYR A 177 25.42 7.33 -14.55
CA TYR A 177 25.24 8.48 -15.42
C TYR A 177 26.49 8.71 -16.27
N THR A 178 26.29 9.06 -17.54
CA THR A 178 27.34 9.51 -18.46
C THR A 178 26.93 10.88 -18.99
N ILE A 179 27.67 11.93 -18.65
CA ILE A 179 27.40 13.31 -19.03
C ILE A 179 28.49 13.79 -20.01
N PRO A 180 28.15 14.30 -21.20
CA PRO A 180 29.14 14.82 -22.14
C PRO A 180 29.79 16.10 -21.60
N VAL A 181 31.11 16.23 -21.81
CA VAL A 181 31.90 17.41 -21.45
C VAL A 181 32.31 18.15 -22.73
N PHE A 182 31.88 19.40 -22.85
CA PHE A 182 32.15 20.27 -23.99
C PHE A 182 33.22 21.32 -23.65
N THR A 183 34.02 21.69 -24.65
CA THR A 183 35.01 22.78 -24.57
C THR A 183 34.58 23.95 -25.46
N GLU A 184 34.95 25.18 -25.10
CA GLU A 184 34.49 26.40 -25.78
C GLU A 184 35.08 26.62 -27.19
N GLN A 185 36.13 25.88 -27.57
CA GLN A 185 37.05 26.27 -28.65
C GLN A 185 36.81 25.64 -30.04
N GLU A 186 36.01 24.57 -30.15
CA GLU A 186 35.74 23.88 -31.42
C GLU A 186 34.26 23.56 -31.51
N SER A 187 33.66 23.86 -32.68
CA SER A 187 32.28 23.58 -33.11
C SER A 187 31.40 22.99 -32.01
N ALA A 188 30.56 23.84 -31.41
CA ALA A 188 29.82 23.67 -30.14
C ALA A 188 28.93 22.41 -29.95
N TYR A 189 29.11 21.37 -30.75
CA TYR A 189 28.23 20.21 -30.87
C TYR A 189 28.95 18.86 -30.70
N THR A 190 30.29 18.82 -30.53
CA THR A 190 30.98 17.54 -30.28
C THR A 190 31.61 17.50 -28.89
N PRO A 191 31.28 16.50 -28.06
CA PRO A 191 31.88 16.36 -26.74
C PRO A 191 33.36 15.93 -26.86
N ARG A 192 34.20 16.50 -25.99
CA ARG A 192 35.65 16.23 -25.93
C ARG A 192 36.01 15.27 -24.80
N GLY A 193 35.06 15.01 -23.91
CA GLY A 193 35.18 14.03 -22.84
C GLY A 193 33.81 13.61 -22.32
N ALA A 194 33.81 12.69 -21.37
CA ALA A 194 32.61 12.23 -20.70
C ALA A 194 32.85 12.14 -19.19
N LEU A 195 31.96 12.73 -18.41
CA LEU A 195 31.90 12.56 -16.95
C LEU A 195 31.01 11.35 -16.65
N ILE A 196 31.53 10.40 -15.90
CA ILE A 196 30.78 9.22 -15.43
C ILE A 196 30.55 9.39 -13.93
N VAL A 197 29.31 9.19 -13.50
CA VAL A 197 28.95 9.23 -12.09
C VAL A 197 28.19 7.97 -11.73
N ASP A 198 28.72 7.20 -10.78
CA ASP A 198 28.09 6.02 -10.23
C ASP A 198 27.33 6.38 -8.96
N ILE A 199 26.02 6.15 -8.96
CA ILE A 199 25.19 6.36 -7.78
C ILE A 199 24.76 5.03 -7.14
N ASN A 200 24.66 5.04 -5.82
CA ASN A 200 24.02 3.99 -5.03
C ASN A 200 22.50 4.21 -5.08
N LEU A 201 21.82 3.45 -5.94
CA LEU A 201 20.38 3.56 -6.10
C LEU A 201 19.65 3.08 -4.84
N ASP A 202 20.13 2.03 -4.15
CA ASP A 202 19.48 1.57 -2.92
C ASP A 202 19.40 2.68 -1.88
N ALA A 203 20.46 3.46 -1.72
CA ALA A 203 20.48 4.54 -0.74
C ALA A 203 19.41 5.61 -1.07
N LEU A 204 19.12 5.82 -2.36
CA LEU A 204 18.03 6.68 -2.82
C LEU A 204 16.66 6.04 -2.59
N LEU A 205 16.50 4.75 -2.86
CA LEU A 205 15.23 4.03 -2.68
C LEU A 205 14.86 3.87 -1.19
N ASN A 206 15.83 3.60 -0.30
CA ASN A 206 15.61 3.56 1.15
C ASN A 206 15.09 4.91 1.68
N ASP A 207 15.49 6.04 1.09
CA ASP A 207 15.02 7.36 1.54
C ASP A 207 13.62 7.71 1.02
N ALA A 208 13.23 7.14 -0.12
CA ALA A 208 11.89 7.29 -0.64
C ALA A 208 10.86 6.51 0.22
N GLU A 209 11.25 5.37 0.82
CA GLU A 209 10.42 4.66 1.81
C GLU A 209 10.11 5.55 3.02
N ALA A 210 11.10 6.27 3.54
CA ALA A 210 10.90 7.16 4.69
C ALA A 210 9.87 8.27 4.42
N VAL A 211 9.68 8.68 3.17
CA VAL A 211 8.64 9.66 2.78
C VAL A 211 7.24 9.03 2.86
N ALA A 212 7.10 7.77 2.42
CA ALA A 212 5.84 7.04 2.53
C ALA A 212 5.43 6.82 4.00
N ASP A 213 6.40 6.62 4.88
CA ASP A 213 6.16 6.49 6.32
C ASP A 213 5.82 7.85 6.95
N ALA A 214 6.54 8.93 6.60
CA ALA A 214 6.33 10.26 7.18
C ALA A 214 4.98 10.90 6.83
N GLN A 215 4.39 10.56 5.68
CA GLN A 215 3.05 11.05 5.29
C GLN A 215 1.92 10.23 5.93
N SER A 216 2.23 9.07 6.52
CA SER A 216 1.27 8.23 7.23
C SER A 216 1.04 8.72 8.66
N ASN A 217 0.02 9.54 8.89
CA ASN A 217 -0.43 9.84 10.26
C ASN A 217 -1.09 8.63 10.96
N SER A 218 -1.20 7.47 10.31
CA SER A 218 -1.83 6.26 10.85
C SER A 218 -0.80 5.21 11.26
N ASP A 219 -0.56 5.12 12.58
CA ASP A 219 0.26 4.12 13.29
C ASP A 219 -0.16 2.64 13.07
N SER A 220 -1.18 2.37 12.25
CA SER A 220 -1.96 1.12 12.29
C SER A 220 -1.95 0.26 11.05
N LEU A 221 -1.24 0.65 9.98
CA LEU A 221 -1.09 -0.20 8.80
C LEU A 221 0.40 -0.30 8.45
N ARG A 222 1.01 -1.45 8.73
CA ARG A 222 2.39 -1.74 8.29
C ARG A 222 2.41 -1.79 6.77
N ARG A 223 2.78 -0.65 6.18
CA ARG A 223 2.99 -0.48 4.75
C ARG A 223 4.22 -1.30 4.33
N SER A 224 4.19 -1.79 3.11
CA SER A 224 5.36 -2.43 2.50
C SER A 224 5.55 -1.84 1.12
N VAL A 225 6.76 -1.38 0.82
CA VAL A 225 7.14 -0.85 -0.49
C VAL A 225 7.93 -1.92 -1.23
N ILE A 226 7.57 -2.16 -2.49
CA ILE A 226 8.23 -3.09 -3.40
C ILE A 226 8.60 -2.33 -4.66
N ILE A 227 9.85 -2.41 -5.11
CA ILE A 227 10.28 -1.82 -6.38
C ILE A 227 10.87 -2.92 -7.23
N LEU A 228 10.34 -3.06 -8.45
CA LEU A 228 10.76 -4.06 -9.42
C LEU A 228 11.46 -3.39 -10.59
N ASP A 229 12.52 -4.04 -11.09
CA ASP A 229 13.08 -3.71 -12.40
C ASP A 229 12.26 -4.35 -13.54
N HIS A 230 12.65 -4.03 -14.78
CA HIS A 230 12.06 -4.60 -16.00
C HIS A 230 12.18 -6.14 -16.08
N ASP A 231 13.20 -6.71 -15.44
CA ASP A 231 13.52 -8.14 -15.46
C ASP A 231 12.81 -8.93 -14.34
N ASP A 232 11.81 -8.32 -13.68
CA ASP A 232 11.07 -8.88 -12.55
C ASP A 232 11.94 -9.14 -11.30
N ASN A 233 13.11 -8.50 -11.17
CA ASN A 233 13.89 -8.56 -9.94
C ASN A 233 13.42 -7.49 -8.95
N ILE A 234 13.38 -7.88 -7.68
CA ILE A 234 13.07 -6.98 -6.58
C ILE A 234 14.31 -6.12 -6.30
N LEU A 235 14.35 -4.90 -6.80
CA LEU A 235 15.42 -3.95 -6.47
C LEU A 235 15.33 -3.49 -5.02
N PHE A 236 14.11 -3.27 -4.56
CA PHE A 236 13.84 -2.80 -3.22
C PHE A 236 12.63 -3.50 -2.63
N HIS A 237 12.72 -3.81 -1.33
CA HIS A 237 11.61 -4.28 -0.53
C HIS A 237 11.83 -3.83 0.92
N THR A 238 10.76 -3.44 1.61
CA THR A 238 10.77 -3.10 3.06
C THR A 238 11.43 -4.22 3.88
N ASN A 239 10.99 -5.48 3.69
CA ASN A 239 11.77 -6.66 4.08
C ASN A 239 13.04 -6.83 3.23
N SER A 240 14.19 -6.48 3.81
CA SER A 240 15.51 -6.57 3.17
C SER A 240 15.91 -7.98 2.72
N ALA A 241 15.35 -9.03 3.32
CA ALA A 241 15.63 -10.41 2.94
C ALA A 241 15.15 -10.74 1.51
N LEU A 242 14.16 -10.00 0.99
CA LEU A 242 13.59 -10.22 -0.35
C LEU A 242 14.31 -9.44 -1.46
N ARG A 243 15.24 -8.55 -1.10
CA ARG A 243 15.96 -7.71 -2.07
C ARG A 243 16.84 -8.57 -3.00
N TYR A 244 16.90 -8.18 -4.26
CA TYR A 244 17.59 -8.82 -5.37
C TYR A 244 17.20 -10.27 -5.66
N GLN A 245 15.99 -10.66 -5.25
CA GLN A 245 15.39 -11.91 -5.68
C GLN A 245 14.43 -11.68 -6.85
N VAL A 246 14.19 -12.72 -7.63
CA VAL A 246 13.16 -12.68 -8.69
C VAL A 246 11.79 -12.67 -8.04
N ALA A 247 10.94 -11.70 -8.39
CA ALA A 247 9.62 -11.48 -7.78
C ALA A 247 8.75 -12.74 -7.80
N VAL A 248 8.77 -13.50 -8.90
CA VAL A 248 7.97 -14.74 -9.05
C VAL A 248 8.38 -15.85 -8.07
N SER A 249 9.63 -15.85 -7.60
CA SER A 249 10.13 -16.86 -6.65
C SER A 249 10.02 -16.40 -5.19
N ALA A 250 10.16 -15.09 -4.95
CA ALA A 250 10.22 -14.51 -3.62
C ALA A 250 8.86 -14.07 -3.09
N LEU A 251 7.92 -13.71 -3.96
CA LEU A 251 6.58 -13.23 -3.62
C LEU A 251 5.52 -14.32 -3.87
N PRO A 252 4.35 -14.23 -3.22
CA PRO A 252 3.24 -15.15 -3.46
C PRO A 252 2.84 -15.22 -4.93
N SER A 253 2.38 -16.39 -5.38
CA SER A 253 1.94 -16.60 -6.77
C SER A 253 0.84 -15.63 -7.22
N SER A 254 -0.03 -15.18 -6.31
CA SER A 254 -1.07 -14.18 -6.58
C SER A 254 -0.51 -12.78 -6.90
N PHE A 255 0.73 -12.48 -6.51
CA PHE A 255 1.40 -11.21 -6.86
C PHE A 255 1.86 -11.18 -8.32
N LYS A 256 1.91 -12.32 -9.02
CA LYS A 256 2.39 -12.42 -10.40
C LYS A 256 1.66 -11.49 -11.38
N THR A 257 0.35 -11.28 -11.20
CA THR A 257 -0.42 -10.38 -12.06
C THR A 257 0.00 -8.91 -11.86
N ILE A 258 0.28 -8.52 -10.61
CA ILE A 258 0.77 -7.19 -10.27
C ILE A 258 2.17 -6.98 -10.84
N ALA A 259 3.09 -7.93 -10.61
CA ALA A 259 4.43 -7.87 -11.18
C ALA A 259 4.41 -7.75 -12.72
N GLY A 260 3.54 -8.52 -13.39
CA GLY A 260 3.36 -8.41 -14.84
C GLY A 260 2.84 -7.04 -15.29
N ALA A 261 1.94 -6.40 -14.54
CA ALA A 261 1.45 -5.05 -14.81
C ALA A 261 2.55 -4.00 -14.58
N MET A 262 3.30 -4.13 -13.48
CA MET A 262 4.47 -3.31 -13.15
C MET A 262 5.52 -3.35 -14.26
N LYS A 263 5.82 -4.54 -14.80
CA LYS A 263 6.75 -4.73 -15.93
C LYS A 263 6.28 -4.06 -17.23
N ARG A 264 4.96 -4.00 -17.46
CA ARG A 264 4.38 -3.30 -18.61
C ARG A 264 4.30 -1.78 -18.41
N GLY A 265 4.78 -1.25 -17.27
CA GLY A 265 4.70 0.15 -16.93
C GLY A 265 3.26 0.64 -16.69
N GLU A 266 2.36 -0.26 -16.29
CA GLU A 266 0.97 0.10 -15.99
C GLU A 266 0.86 0.78 -14.62
N THR A 267 -0.15 1.61 -14.45
CA THR A 267 -0.55 2.17 -13.15
C THR A 267 -1.86 1.52 -12.72
N GLY A 268 -1.98 1.13 -11.46
CA GLY A 268 -3.19 0.47 -10.99
C GLY A 268 -3.13 0.05 -9.54
N TRP A 269 -4.03 -0.85 -9.18
CA TRP A 269 -4.06 -1.50 -7.89
C TRP A 269 -4.71 -2.87 -8.03
N GLN A 270 -4.32 -3.81 -7.19
CA GLN A 270 -4.91 -5.14 -7.16
C GLN A 270 -4.77 -5.76 -5.77
N PHE A 271 -5.73 -6.62 -5.43
CA PHE A 271 -5.60 -7.48 -4.27
C PHE A 271 -4.78 -8.72 -4.56
N TYR A 272 -4.03 -9.18 -3.58
CA TYR A 272 -3.37 -10.47 -3.62
C TYR A 272 -3.33 -11.11 -2.22
N ASP A 273 -3.11 -12.41 -2.16
CA ASP A 273 -2.97 -13.14 -0.91
C ASP A 273 -1.50 -13.25 -0.54
N SER A 274 -1.16 -12.74 0.65
CA SER A 274 0.21 -12.75 1.17
C SER A 274 0.58 -14.09 1.79
N THR A 275 1.88 -14.36 1.97
CA THR A 275 2.38 -15.62 2.57
C THR A 275 1.93 -15.83 4.01
N ASP A 276 1.56 -14.75 4.71
CA ASP A 276 0.98 -14.76 6.06
C ASP A 276 -0.53 -15.07 6.07
N GLY A 277 -1.14 -15.32 4.90
CA GLY A 277 -2.57 -15.59 4.76
C GLY A 277 -3.45 -14.34 4.81
N ASN A 278 -2.85 -13.14 4.87
CA ASN A 278 -3.60 -11.88 4.83
C ASN A 278 -3.86 -11.44 3.39
N LYS A 279 -5.05 -10.89 3.14
CA LYS A 279 -5.35 -10.21 1.89
C LYS A 279 -4.69 -8.84 1.94
N ARG A 280 -3.85 -8.54 0.96
CA ARG A 280 -3.16 -7.24 0.82
C ARG A 280 -3.63 -6.54 -0.45
N LEU A 281 -3.67 -5.22 -0.41
CA LEU A 281 -3.92 -4.36 -1.57
C LEU A 281 -2.61 -3.71 -1.97
N ALA A 282 -2.14 -3.96 -3.18
CA ALA A 282 -0.98 -3.31 -3.75
C ALA A 282 -1.43 -2.29 -4.79
N ALA A 283 -1.03 -1.03 -4.63
CA ALA A 283 -1.13 -0.02 -5.68
C ALA A 283 0.23 0.18 -6.31
N TYR A 284 0.30 0.30 -7.64
CA TYR A 284 1.55 0.33 -8.38
C TYR A 284 1.61 1.46 -9.40
N GLN A 285 2.81 1.99 -9.60
CA GLN A 285 3.11 3.17 -10.42
C GLN A 285 4.51 2.99 -11.08
N PRO A 286 4.65 3.23 -12.39
CA PRO A 286 5.96 3.26 -13.05
C PRO A 286 6.77 4.50 -12.67
N ILE A 287 8.09 4.32 -12.62
CA ILE A 287 9.10 5.38 -12.52
C ILE A 287 9.80 5.41 -13.89
N ALA A 288 9.18 6.12 -14.83
CA ALA A 288 9.57 6.11 -16.23
C ALA A 288 11.07 6.42 -16.49
N PRO A 289 11.72 7.33 -15.73
CA PRO A 289 13.16 7.59 -15.83
C PRO A 289 14.09 6.37 -15.74
N LEU A 290 13.68 5.30 -15.04
CA LEU A 290 14.53 4.15 -14.72
C LEU A 290 14.03 2.83 -15.32
N ASP A 291 12.87 2.83 -15.98
CA ASP A 291 12.17 1.59 -16.40
C ASP A 291 11.97 0.61 -15.23
N ILE A 292 11.65 1.16 -14.07
CA ILE A 292 11.29 0.41 -12.86
C ILE A 292 9.87 0.80 -12.43
N SER A 293 9.24 -0.04 -11.62
CA SER A 293 7.92 0.22 -11.08
C SER A 293 7.93 0.05 -9.58
N VAL A 294 7.22 0.94 -8.88
CA VAL A 294 7.00 0.86 -7.43
C VAL A 294 5.59 0.35 -7.14
N ALA A 295 5.46 -0.50 -6.14
CA ALA A 295 4.21 -0.90 -5.54
C ALA A 295 4.23 -0.59 -4.04
N VAL A 296 3.13 -0.03 -3.54
CA VAL A 296 2.90 0.19 -2.12
C VAL A 296 1.75 -0.69 -1.67
N GLU A 297 1.97 -1.44 -0.59
CA GLU A 297 1.05 -2.45 -0.12
C GLU A 297 0.46 -2.11 1.24
N ASN A 298 -0.85 -2.25 1.34
CA ASN A 298 -1.60 -2.10 2.58
C ASN A 298 -2.28 -3.41 2.98
N ASN A 299 -2.30 -3.71 4.28
CA ASN A 299 -2.93 -4.91 4.82
C ASN A 299 -4.45 -4.72 4.94
N TYR A 300 -5.18 -5.21 3.93
CA TYR A 300 -6.64 -5.13 3.92
C TYR A 300 -7.27 -5.92 5.07
N SER A 301 -6.77 -7.13 5.36
CA SER A 301 -7.26 -7.95 6.47
C SER A 301 -7.19 -7.23 7.81
N GLU A 302 -6.13 -6.46 8.04
CA GLU A 302 -5.95 -5.67 9.26
C GLU A 302 -6.90 -4.46 9.31
N ALA A 303 -7.01 -3.73 8.20
CA ALA A 303 -7.90 -2.57 8.11
C ALA A 303 -9.38 -2.93 8.37
N VAL A 304 -9.84 -4.09 7.88
CA VAL A 304 -11.23 -4.54 8.11
C VAL A 304 -11.41 -5.31 9.42
N ARG A 305 -10.35 -5.57 10.19
CA ARG A 305 -10.42 -6.39 11.41
C ARG A 305 -11.41 -5.81 12.43
N ASN A 306 -11.33 -4.50 12.67
CA ASN A 306 -12.24 -3.83 13.60
C ASN A 306 -13.68 -3.86 13.09
N LEU A 307 -13.90 -3.67 11.78
CA LEU A 307 -15.22 -3.74 11.18
C LEU A 307 -15.84 -5.15 11.28
N ARG A 308 -15.02 -6.20 11.13
CA ARG A 308 -15.48 -7.59 11.33
C ARG A 308 -15.94 -7.81 12.77
N PHE A 309 -15.16 -7.37 13.75
CA PHE A 309 -15.54 -7.54 15.15
C PHE A 309 -16.84 -6.80 15.48
N VAL A 310 -16.98 -5.54 15.06
CA VAL A 310 -18.19 -4.74 15.27
C VAL A 310 -19.39 -5.36 14.55
N GLY A 311 -19.24 -5.79 13.30
CA GLY A 311 -20.31 -6.44 12.55
C GLY A 311 -20.79 -7.75 13.19
N TRP A 312 -19.87 -8.57 13.70
CA TRP A 312 -20.23 -9.78 14.45
C TRP A 312 -20.92 -9.46 15.78
N LEU A 313 -20.47 -8.41 16.48
CA LEU A 313 -21.10 -7.95 17.71
C LEU A 313 -22.53 -7.46 17.44
N GLU A 314 -22.73 -6.63 16.41
CA GLU A 314 -24.04 -6.10 16.02
C GLU A 314 -25.00 -7.22 15.60
N ALA A 315 -24.52 -8.15 14.77
CA ALA A 315 -25.29 -9.34 14.39
C ALA A 315 -25.63 -10.21 15.60
N GLY A 316 -24.69 -10.38 16.53
CA GLY A 316 -24.89 -11.13 17.78
C GLY A 316 -25.93 -10.48 18.69
N VAL A 317 -25.85 -9.16 18.89
CA VAL A 317 -26.81 -8.39 19.69
C VAL A 317 -28.20 -8.43 19.05
N THR A 318 -28.28 -8.25 17.73
CA THR A 318 -29.53 -8.33 16.97
C THR A 318 -30.15 -9.72 17.07
N GLY A 319 -29.33 -10.78 16.95
CA GLY A 319 -29.75 -12.16 17.13
C GLY A 319 -30.25 -12.45 18.54
N LEU A 320 -29.54 -11.97 19.56
CA LEU A 320 -29.93 -12.14 20.97
C LEU A 320 -31.25 -11.43 21.29
N LEU A 321 -31.42 -10.19 20.82
CA LEU A 321 -32.67 -9.43 20.96
C LEU A 321 -33.83 -10.11 20.22
N GLY A 322 -33.58 -10.62 19.01
CA GLY A 322 -34.55 -11.41 18.26
C GLY A 322 -34.99 -12.66 19.02
N LEU A 323 -34.05 -13.39 19.62
CA LEU A 323 -34.33 -14.59 20.42
C LEU A 323 -35.11 -14.25 21.70
N LEU A 324 -34.76 -13.15 22.36
CA LEU A 324 -35.47 -12.67 23.54
C LEU A 324 -36.93 -12.30 23.20
N MET A 325 -37.15 -11.61 22.08
CA MET A 325 -38.50 -11.29 21.58
C MET A 325 -39.31 -12.54 21.26
N ILE A 326 -38.72 -13.53 20.58
CA ILE A 326 -39.37 -14.82 20.30
C ILE A 326 -39.76 -15.52 21.61
N THR A 327 -38.86 -15.53 22.59
CA THR A 327 -39.08 -16.16 23.90
C THR A 327 -40.21 -15.47 24.67
N LEU A 328 -40.25 -14.14 24.66
CA LEU A 328 -41.30 -13.35 25.32
C LEU A 328 -42.67 -13.61 24.69
N VAL A 329 -42.77 -13.58 23.36
CA VAL A 329 -44.01 -13.88 22.63
C VAL A 329 -44.50 -15.30 22.92
N TRP A 330 -43.57 -16.27 22.95
CA TRP A 330 -43.91 -17.65 23.30
C TRP A 330 -44.45 -17.78 24.74
N LEU A 331 -43.87 -17.06 25.71
CA LEU A 331 -44.30 -17.06 27.10
C LEU A 331 -45.69 -16.42 27.27
N ILE A 332 -45.97 -15.32 26.56
CA ILE A 332 -47.29 -14.67 26.53
C ILE A 332 -48.34 -15.61 25.95
N LEU A 333 -48.05 -16.24 24.79
CA LEU A 333 -48.96 -17.20 24.15
C LEU A 333 -49.26 -18.41 25.05
N ARG A 334 -48.26 -18.90 25.79
CA ARG A 334 -48.46 -20.02 26.73
C ARG A 334 -49.34 -19.63 27.92
N ARG A 335 -49.25 -18.38 28.37
CA ARG A 335 -50.02 -17.88 29.53
C ARG A 335 -51.50 -17.65 29.17
N THR A 336 -51.80 -17.14 27.97
CA THR A 336 -53.18 -16.91 27.53
C THR A 336 -53.97 -18.20 27.35
N GLU A 337 -53.32 -19.27 26.90
CA GLU A 337 -53.97 -20.58 26.71
C GLU A 337 -54.42 -21.23 28.02
N GLN A 338 -53.59 -21.12 29.07
CA GLN A 338 -53.97 -21.58 30.41
C GLN A 338 -55.19 -20.81 30.96
N GLY A 339 -55.41 -19.57 30.52
CA GLY A 339 -56.60 -18.80 30.85
C GLY A 339 -57.86 -19.32 30.15
N ILE A 340 -57.76 -19.64 28.85
CA ILE A 340 -58.89 -20.11 28.05
C ILE A 340 -59.33 -21.51 28.49
N GLU A 341 -58.40 -22.42 28.80
CA GLU A 341 -58.74 -23.77 29.28
C GLU A 341 -59.58 -23.70 30.56
N ARG A 342 -59.22 -22.83 31.51
CA ARG A 342 -59.99 -22.58 32.74
C ARG A 342 -61.38 -22.00 32.48
N ILE A 343 -61.52 -21.08 31.52
CA ILE A 343 -62.82 -20.52 31.15
C ILE A 343 -63.69 -21.58 30.46
N THR A 344 -63.08 -22.46 29.65
CA THR A 344 -63.78 -23.54 28.94
C THR A 344 -64.23 -24.62 29.93
N GLU A 345 -63.40 -24.97 30.91
CA GLU A 345 -63.76 -25.86 32.02
C GLU A 345 -64.88 -25.27 32.88
N GLY A 346 -64.81 -23.98 33.22
CA GLY A 346 -65.86 -23.28 33.97
C GLY A 346 -67.19 -23.21 33.20
N ALA A 347 -67.15 -22.90 31.91
CA ALA A 347 -68.34 -22.90 31.05
C ALA A 347 -68.93 -24.32 30.89
N ALA A 348 -68.09 -25.35 30.80
CA ALA A 348 -68.51 -26.75 30.75
C ALA A 348 -69.10 -27.23 32.08
N ALA A 349 -68.63 -26.72 33.22
CA ALA A 349 -69.19 -27.01 34.54
C ALA A 349 -70.59 -26.37 34.71
N ILE A 350 -70.76 -25.12 34.25
CA ILE A 350 -72.06 -24.43 34.22
C ILE A 350 -73.05 -25.17 33.30
N ALA A 351 -72.62 -25.58 32.10
CA ALA A 351 -73.46 -26.34 31.16
C ALA A 351 -73.89 -27.72 31.69
N LYS A 352 -73.15 -28.29 32.66
CA LYS A 352 -73.50 -29.54 33.36
C LYS A 352 -74.47 -29.35 34.53
N GLY A 353 -75.04 -28.16 34.71
CA GLY A 353 -76.15 -27.93 35.64
C GLY A 353 -75.74 -27.57 37.06
N ARG A 354 -74.47 -27.18 37.30
CA ARG A 354 -74.03 -26.58 38.56
C ARG A 354 -74.20 -25.07 38.51
N LEU A 355 -75.41 -24.57 38.79
CA LEU A 355 -75.73 -23.14 38.76
C LEU A 355 -75.21 -22.35 39.97
N ASP A 356 -74.72 -23.02 41.02
CA ASP A 356 -74.24 -22.36 42.25
C ASP A 356 -72.72 -22.06 42.25
N GLU A 357 -72.01 -22.37 41.15
CA GLU A 357 -70.57 -22.17 41.08
C GLU A 357 -70.22 -20.73 40.65
N ARG A 358 -69.88 -19.87 41.62
CA ARG A 358 -69.35 -18.53 41.34
C ARG A 358 -67.94 -18.63 40.78
N ILE A 359 -67.79 -18.37 39.49
CA ILE A 359 -66.47 -18.19 38.87
C ILE A 359 -65.93 -16.83 39.32
N GLU A 360 -65.12 -16.81 40.37
CA GLU A 360 -64.42 -15.61 40.83
C GLU A 360 -63.22 -15.34 39.91
N VAL A 361 -63.48 -14.63 38.80
CA VAL A 361 -62.44 -14.26 37.84
C VAL A 361 -61.66 -13.06 38.39
N LYS A 362 -60.54 -13.34 39.08
CA LYS A 362 -59.50 -12.35 39.37
C LYS A 362 -58.67 -12.04 38.11
N SER A 363 -59.31 -11.49 37.08
CA SER A 363 -58.61 -11.00 35.88
C SER A 363 -59.13 -9.62 35.52
N SER A 364 -58.23 -8.64 35.56
CA SER A 364 -58.47 -7.22 35.28
C SER A 364 -58.26 -6.85 33.81
N ASP A 365 -58.47 -7.80 32.89
CA ASP A 365 -58.28 -7.61 31.45
C ASP A 365 -59.63 -7.60 30.70
N GLU A 366 -59.60 -7.17 29.43
CA GLU A 366 -60.74 -6.93 28.50
C GLU A 366 -61.82 -8.03 28.47
N THR A 367 -61.50 -9.24 28.93
CA THR A 367 -62.46 -10.32 29.17
C THR A 367 -63.55 -9.98 30.19
N HIS A 368 -63.32 -9.03 31.12
CA HIS A 368 -64.34 -8.58 32.09
C HIS A 368 -65.52 -7.89 31.38
N GLY A 369 -65.24 -7.08 30.35
CA GLY A 369 -66.29 -6.43 29.56
C GLY A 369 -67.15 -7.41 28.75
N LEU A 370 -66.58 -8.54 28.32
CA LEU A 370 -67.34 -9.60 27.65
C LEU A 370 -68.21 -10.41 28.63
N ALA A 371 -67.71 -10.64 29.84
CA ALA A 371 -68.43 -11.32 30.91
C ALA A 371 -69.61 -10.47 31.43
N ASP A 372 -69.40 -9.16 31.60
CA ASP A 372 -70.46 -8.22 31.98
C ASP A 372 -71.55 -8.15 30.89
N ALA A 373 -71.17 -8.13 29.60
CA ALA A 373 -72.14 -8.14 28.51
C ALA A 373 -72.95 -9.45 28.44
N PHE A 374 -72.35 -10.58 28.82
CA PHE A 374 -73.05 -11.87 28.88
C PHE A 374 -74.02 -11.92 30.08
N MET A 375 -73.60 -11.42 31.25
CA MET A 375 -74.46 -11.34 32.44
C MET A 375 -75.64 -10.37 32.25
N LEU A 376 -75.45 -9.27 31.51
CA LEU A 376 -76.52 -8.32 31.20
C LEU A 376 -77.63 -8.91 30.32
N ARG A 377 -77.33 -9.95 29.53
CA ARG A 377 -78.30 -10.59 28.63
C ARG A 377 -79.10 -11.70 29.31
N THR A 378 -78.51 -12.38 30.29
CA THR A 378 -79.18 -13.46 31.04
C THR A 378 -80.17 -12.95 32.10
N SER A 379 -80.14 -11.66 32.47
CA SER A 379 -81.05 -11.07 33.46
C SER A 379 -82.36 -10.48 32.89
N CYS A 380 -82.58 -10.52 31.56
CA CYS A 380 -83.75 -9.93 30.90
C CYS A 380 -84.68 -10.92 30.17
N ALA A 381 -84.67 -12.21 30.52
CA ALA A 381 -85.65 -13.18 30.01
C ALA A 381 -86.73 -13.50 31.07
N PRO A 382 -87.89 -12.82 31.07
CA PRO A 382 -89.08 -13.33 31.73
C PRO A 382 -89.75 -14.39 30.85
N TRP A 383 -90.24 -15.46 31.49
CA TRP A 383 -91.19 -16.41 30.91
C TRP A 383 -92.56 -15.76 30.70
#